data_AF-A0A7S0QF51-F1
#
_entry.id   AF-A0A7S0QF51-F1
#
_cell.length_a   1.000
_cell.length_b   1.000
_cell.length_c   1.000
_cell.angle_alpha   90.00
_cell.angle_beta   90.00
_cell.angle_gamma   90.00
#
_symmetry.space_group_name_H-M   'P 1'
#
loop_
_entity.id
_entity.type
_entity.pdbx_description
1 polymer ?
#
loop_
_entity_poly.entity_id
_entity_poly.type
_entity_poly.pdbx_seq_one_letter_code
_entity_poly.pdbx_strand_id
1 'polypeptide(L)'
;WDVNLNPHLQQLAGTDPIVIETVVRNLVCPGSPTLPYRRRNGEIKSVCHWGQRKLLLSEVEFLNEYMTPHVKALVIYAGAAPGHHIPLLSDMFPTLRFILVDPSPFEIDETDNIKILEQFFSVDL
;
A
#
# COMPACT_ATOMS: atom_id res chain seq x y z
N TRP A 1 -22.63 -4.69 5.92
CA TRP A 1 -21.48 -5.59 5.78
C TRP A 1 -21.85 -6.91 6.39
N ASP A 2 -22.14 -7.93 5.57
CA ASP A 2 -22.37 -9.28 6.07
C ASP A 2 -21.01 -9.94 6.34
N VAL A 3 -20.74 -10.21 7.61
CA VAL A 3 -19.48 -10.84 8.04
C VAL A 3 -19.31 -12.22 7.43
N ASN A 4 -20.40 -12.96 7.18
CA ASN A 4 -20.37 -14.33 6.68
C ASN A 4 -19.91 -14.41 5.21
N LEU A 5 -19.93 -13.29 4.48
CA LEU A 5 -19.43 -13.18 3.11
C LEU A 5 -17.94 -12.80 3.06
N ASN A 6 -17.29 -12.58 4.20
CA ASN A 6 -15.87 -12.25 4.22
C ASN A 6 -15.04 -13.49 3.87
N PRO A 7 -14.30 -13.49 2.75
CA PRO A 7 -13.50 -14.64 2.34
C PRO A 7 -12.47 -15.03 3.41
N HIS A 8 -12.01 -14.10 4.25
CA HIS A 8 -11.10 -14.41 5.36
C HIS A 8 -11.68 -15.35 6.42
N LEU A 9 -13.01 -15.41 6.57
CA LEU A 9 -13.63 -16.40 7.44
C LEU A 9 -13.52 -17.83 6.89
N GLN A 10 -13.26 -18.01 5.59
CA GLN A 10 -12.98 -19.33 5.00
C GLN A 10 -11.67 -19.95 5.52
N GLN A 11 -10.78 -19.16 6.15
CA GLN A 11 -9.56 -19.68 6.79
C GLN A 11 -9.83 -20.26 8.19
N LEU A 12 -10.97 -19.93 8.81
CA LEU A 12 -11.37 -20.47 10.10
C LEU A 12 -12.07 -21.81 9.86
N ALA A 13 -11.33 -22.91 9.99
CA ALA A 13 -11.86 -24.26 9.82
C ALA A 13 -12.61 -24.80 11.07
N GLY A 14 -12.95 -23.94 12.04
CA GLY A 14 -13.43 -24.35 13.37
C GLY A 14 -14.41 -23.38 14.02
N THR A 15 -14.83 -23.70 15.24
CA THR A 15 -15.76 -22.92 16.09
C THR A 15 -15.05 -21.83 16.91
N ASP A 16 -13.82 -21.48 16.56
CA ASP A 16 -13.09 -20.46 17.30
C ASP A 16 -13.87 -19.14 17.26
N PRO A 17 -14.06 -18.48 18.41
CA PRO A 17 -14.80 -17.23 18.46
C PRO A 17 -14.12 -16.20 17.56
N ILE A 18 -14.91 -15.51 16.73
CA ILE A 18 -14.42 -14.36 15.96
C ILE A 18 -14.06 -13.27 16.96
N VAL A 19 -12.76 -13.10 17.19
CA VAL A 19 -12.25 -11.98 17.98
C VAL A 19 -12.10 -10.78 17.05
N ILE A 20 -12.87 -9.73 17.33
CA ILE A 20 -12.71 -8.44 16.65
C ILE A 20 -11.66 -7.67 17.44
N GLU A 21 -10.41 -7.75 17.01
CA GLU A 21 -9.35 -6.90 17.54
C GLU A 21 -9.29 -5.59 16.75
N THR A 22 -9.22 -4.47 17.47
CA THR A 22 -8.81 -3.22 16.85
C THR A 22 -7.30 -3.24 16.67
N VAL A 23 -6.86 -3.60 15.47
CA VAL A 23 -5.45 -3.50 15.12
C VAL A 23 -5.13 -2.02 14.90
N VAL A 24 -4.43 -1.44 15.87
CA VAL A 24 -3.73 -0.18 15.64
C VAL A 24 -2.51 -0.54 14.79
N ARG A 25 -2.44 0.01 13.58
CA ARG A 25 -1.19 -0.10 12.83
C ARG A 25 -0.15 0.73 13.55
N ASN A 26 0.86 0.04 14.05
CA ASN A 26 2.08 0.63 14.52
C ASN A 26 3.17 0.20 13.55
N LEU A 27 4.05 1.12 13.19
CA LEU A 27 5.31 0.77 12.54
C LEU A 27 6.01 -0.29 13.42
N VAL A 28 6.50 -1.36 12.79
CA VAL A 28 7.19 -2.45 13.49
C VAL A 28 8.35 -1.84 14.30
N CYS A 29 8.29 -2.03 15.62
CA CYS A 29 9.29 -1.54 16.55
C CYS A 29 9.96 -2.71 17.30
N PRO A 30 11.10 -2.51 17.97
CA PRO A 30 11.80 -3.59 18.68
C PRO A 30 10.95 -4.35 19.72
N GLY A 31 9.87 -3.75 20.24
CA GLY A 31 8.93 -4.37 21.18
C GLY A 31 7.68 -4.99 20.54
N SER A 32 7.58 -4.98 19.21
CA SER A 32 6.42 -5.55 18.51
C SER A 32 6.30 -7.06 18.74
N PRO A 33 5.09 -7.63 18.81
CA PRO A 33 4.89 -9.07 18.91
C PRO A 33 5.61 -9.81 17.78
N THR A 34 6.20 -10.96 18.10
CA THR A 34 6.90 -11.79 17.13
C THR A 34 6.29 -13.19 17.11
N LEU A 35 6.34 -13.84 15.95
CA LEU A 35 5.96 -15.24 15.78
C LEU A 35 7.06 -15.96 15.00
N PRO A 36 7.41 -17.20 15.35
CA PRO A 36 8.33 -18.01 14.56
C PRO A 36 7.84 -18.14 13.12
N TYR A 37 8.75 -18.02 12.15
CA TYR A 37 8.42 -18.21 10.74
C TYR A 37 7.88 -19.63 10.51
N ARG A 38 6.70 -19.73 9.87
CA ARG A 38 6.10 -20.99 9.44
C ARG A 38 5.67 -20.89 7.99
N ARG A 39 6.15 -21.82 7.16
CA ARG A 39 5.70 -21.91 5.77
C ARG A 39 4.27 -22.47 5.72
N ARG A 40 3.37 -21.74 5.07
CA ARG A 40 2.00 -22.20 4.79
C ARG A 40 2.04 -23.19 3.61
N ASN A 41 1.78 -24.47 3.86
CA ASN A 41 1.70 -25.52 2.84
C ASN A 41 0.27 -26.05 2.78
N GLY A 42 -0.40 -25.95 1.62
CA GLY A 42 -1.76 -26.46 1.42
C GLY A 42 -2.89 -25.68 2.08
N GLU A 43 -2.59 -24.55 2.74
CA GLU A 43 -3.61 -23.71 3.37
C GLU A 43 -4.39 -22.88 2.35
N ILE A 44 -5.69 -22.72 2.58
CA ILE A 44 -6.56 -21.87 1.74
C ILE A 44 -6.10 -20.42 1.86
N LYS A 45 -5.78 -19.81 0.71
CA LYS A 45 -5.51 -18.38 0.60
C LYS A 45 -6.82 -17.67 0.32
N SER A 46 -7.43 -17.12 1.37
CA SER A 46 -8.60 -16.26 1.21
C SER A 46 -8.29 -14.82 0.79
N VAL A 47 -7.00 -14.47 0.73
CA VAL A 47 -6.56 -13.13 0.36
C VAL A 47 -6.86 -12.94 -1.12
N CYS A 48 -7.84 -12.10 -1.44
CA CYS A 48 -7.96 -11.58 -2.81
C CYS A 48 -6.72 -10.75 -3.12
N HIS A 49 -6.27 -10.65 -4.37
CA HIS A 49 -5.06 -9.90 -4.72
C HIS A 49 -5.27 -8.38 -4.59
N TRP A 50 -5.29 -7.88 -3.35
CA TRP A 50 -5.44 -6.46 -3.00
C TRP A 50 -4.11 -5.69 -3.11
N GLY A 51 -3.25 -6.04 -4.07
CA GLY A 51 -1.89 -5.50 -4.19
C GLY A 51 -1.86 -3.97 -4.17
N GLN A 52 -2.72 -3.34 -4.97
CA GLN A 52 -2.87 -1.88 -5.05
C GLN A 52 -3.39 -1.26 -3.74
N ARG A 53 -4.34 -1.92 -3.06
CA ARG A 53 -4.85 -1.43 -1.77
C ARG A 53 -3.79 -1.55 -0.67
N LYS A 54 -2.97 -2.59 -0.69
CA LYS A 54 -1.85 -2.76 0.25
C LYS A 54 -0.86 -1.61 0.10
N LEU A 55 -0.48 -1.27 -1.14
CA LEU A 55 0.43 -0.17 -1.44
C LEU A 55 -0.13 1.17 -0.94
N LEU A 56 -1.33 1.55 -1.40
CA LEU A 56 -2.02 2.78 -0.98
C LEU A 56 -2.06 2.94 0.55
N LEU A 57 -2.43 1.86 1.24
CA LEU A 57 -2.57 1.89 2.69
C LEU A 57 -1.23 2.12 3.40
N SER A 58 -0.12 1.59 2.87
CA SER A 58 1.22 1.82 3.43
C SER A 58 1.73 3.22 3.12
N GLU A 59 1.46 3.74 1.92
CA GLU A 59 1.90 5.09 1.52
C GLU A 59 1.14 6.18 2.26
N VAL A 60 -0.16 6.05 2.45
CA VAL A 60 -0.96 6.98 3.27
C VAL A 60 -0.41 7.04 4.70
N GLU A 61 -0.05 5.89 5.26
CA GLU A 61 0.55 5.80 6.60
C GLU A 61 1.91 6.49 6.65
N PHE A 62 2.79 6.22 5.67
CA PHE A 62 4.09 6.88 5.56
C PHE A 62 3.96 8.39 5.38
N LEU A 63 3.14 8.84 4.44
CA LEU A 63 3.00 10.27 4.15
C LEU A 63 2.40 11.02 5.34
N ASN A 64 1.42 10.46 6.05
CA ASN A 64 0.88 11.10 7.25
C ASN A 64 1.92 11.28 8.37
N GLU A 65 2.85 10.34 8.51
CA GLU A 65 3.88 10.40 9.55
C GLU A 65 5.01 11.39 9.20
N TYR A 66 5.42 11.43 7.93
CA TYR A 66 6.66 12.11 7.53
C TYR A 66 6.45 13.38 6.71
N MET A 67 5.27 13.62 6.15
CA MET A 67 5.02 14.87 5.45
C MET A 67 4.83 16.02 6.43
N THR A 68 5.28 17.20 6.06
CA THR A 68 4.88 18.43 6.77
C THR A 68 3.58 18.96 6.16
N PRO A 69 2.48 19.06 6.94
CA PRO A 69 1.22 19.58 6.42
C PRO A 69 1.39 20.96 5.79
N HIS A 70 0.68 21.21 4.68
CA HIS A 70 0.68 22.48 3.95
C HIS A 70 2.02 22.89 3.30
N VAL A 71 3.08 22.10 3.43
CA VAL A 71 4.35 22.33 2.74
C VAL A 71 4.36 21.58 1.41
N LYS A 72 4.78 22.27 0.35
CA LYS A 72 4.97 21.64 -0.96
C LYS A 72 6.20 20.75 -0.92
N ALA A 73 6.06 19.51 -1.35
CA ALA A 73 7.16 18.56 -1.44
C ALA A 73 7.10 17.77 -2.76
N LEU A 74 8.24 17.21 -3.15
CA LEU A 74 8.39 16.37 -4.32
C LEU A 74 8.56 14.91 -3.86
N VAL A 75 7.75 14.02 -4.41
CA VAL A 75 7.83 12.57 -4.19
C VAL A 75 8.40 11.95 -5.45
N ILE A 76 9.58 11.32 -5.32
CA ILE A 76 10.16 10.51 -6.39
C ILE A 76 9.82 9.05 -6.07
N TYR A 77 8.95 8.46 -6.87
CA TYR A 77 8.48 7.09 -6.68
C TYR A 77 9.11 6.19 -7.75
N ALA A 78 10.18 5.49 -7.38
CA ALA A 78 10.79 4.46 -8.22
C ALA A 78 10.05 3.12 -8.09
N GLY A 79 9.86 2.42 -9.21
CA GLY A 79 9.09 1.17 -9.25
C GLY A 79 7.57 1.41 -9.19
N ALA A 80 7.09 2.48 -9.81
CA ALA A 80 5.72 2.97 -9.65
C ALA A 80 4.69 2.33 -10.59
N ALA A 81 5.09 1.63 -11.66
CA ALA A 81 4.14 1.04 -12.59
C ALA A 81 3.42 -0.19 -11.98
N PRO A 82 2.15 -0.46 -12.34
CA PRO A 82 1.30 0.28 -13.29
C PRO A 82 0.64 1.54 -12.70
N GLY A 83 0.76 1.78 -11.39
CA GLY A 83 0.43 3.06 -10.74
C GLY A 83 -1.05 3.33 -10.40
N HIS A 84 -1.97 2.38 -10.54
CA HIS A 84 -3.43 2.63 -10.42
C HIS A 84 -3.92 3.35 -9.16
N HIS A 85 -3.24 3.19 -8.01
CA HIS A 85 -3.64 3.84 -6.76
C HIS A 85 -3.08 5.26 -6.61
N ILE A 86 -2.10 5.65 -7.42
CA ILE A 86 -1.37 6.91 -7.28
C ILE A 86 -2.24 8.14 -7.57
N PRO A 87 -3.19 8.15 -8.53
CA PRO A 87 -4.10 9.28 -8.69
C PRO A 87 -4.88 9.59 -7.41
N LEU A 88 -5.41 8.55 -6.75
CA LEU A 88 -6.09 8.71 -5.47
C LEU A 88 -5.14 9.23 -4.38
N LEU A 89 -3.91 8.74 -4.34
CA LEU A 89 -2.90 9.22 -3.39
C LEU A 89 -2.57 10.71 -3.64
N SER A 90 -2.44 11.12 -4.90
CA SER A 90 -2.21 12.52 -5.30
C SER A 90 -3.38 13.43 -4.89
N ASP A 91 -4.62 12.97 -5.04
CA ASP A 91 -5.81 13.70 -4.61
C ASP A 91 -5.88 13.89 -3.08
N MET A 92 -5.46 12.86 -2.33
CA MET A 92 -5.43 12.92 -0.86
C MET A 92 -4.37 13.89 -0.32
N PHE A 93 -3.26 14.08 -1.06
CA PHE A 93 -2.12 14.89 -0.65
C PHE A 93 -1.79 15.97 -1.68
N PRO A 94 -2.66 16.99 -1.85
CA PRO A 94 -2.58 17.95 -2.96
C PRO A 94 -1.37 18.90 -2.89
N THR A 95 -0.61 18.90 -1.79
CA THR A 95 0.64 19.65 -1.68
C THR A 95 1.84 18.90 -2.24
N LEU A 96 1.68 17.62 -2.58
CA LEU A 96 2.73 16.79 -3.13
C LEU A 96 2.71 16.83 -4.66
N ARG A 97 3.89 16.85 -5.26
CA ARG A 97 4.07 16.55 -6.69
C ARG A 97 4.81 15.22 -6.81
N PHE A 98 4.36 14.37 -7.71
CA PHE A 98 4.89 13.03 -7.94
C PHE A 98 5.70 12.98 -9.22
N ILE A 99 6.89 12.39 -9.13
CA ILE A 99 7.67 11.91 -10.28
C ILE A 99 7.69 10.39 -10.17
N LEU A 100 7.01 9.73 -11.09
CA LEU A 100 6.87 8.28 -11.15
C LEU A 100 7.89 7.72 -12.11
N VAL A 101 8.72 6.79 -11.65
CA VAL A 101 9.81 6.22 -12.45
C VAL A 101 9.67 4.71 -12.50
N ASP A 102 9.47 4.16 -13.68
CA ASP A 102 9.47 2.71 -13.91
C ASP A 102 9.74 2.42 -15.39
N PRO A 103 10.54 1.42 -15.76
CA PRO A 103 10.68 1.01 -17.16
C PRO A 103 9.41 0.35 -17.74
N SER A 104 8.49 -0.10 -16.90
CA SER A 104 7.24 -0.74 -17.31
C SER A 104 6.17 0.31 -17.65
N PRO A 105 5.21 -0.01 -18.54
CA PRO A 105 4.17 0.94 -18.93
C PRO A 105 3.26 1.31 -17.75
N PHE A 106 2.89 2.59 -17.69
CA PHE A 106 1.90 3.09 -16.74
C PHE A 106 0.48 2.94 -17.29
N GLU A 107 -0.47 2.63 -16.41
CA GLU A 107 -1.90 2.55 -16.74
C GLU A 107 -2.68 3.72 -16.13
N ILE A 108 -2.02 4.87 -16.01
CA ILE A 108 -2.54 6.14 -15.50
C ILE A 108 -1.99 7.28 -16.36
N ASP A 109 -2.72 8.40 -16.38
CA ASP A 109 -2.31 9.60 -17.11
C ASP A 109 -1.53 10.58 -16.20
N GLU A 110 -0.66 11.38 -16.83
CA GLU A 110 -0.05 12.53 -16.16
C GLU A 110 -1.10 13.57 -15.73
N THR A 111 -0.80 14.33 -14.68
CA THR A 111 -1.61 15.45 -14.21
C THR A 111 -0.71 16.61 -13.81
N ASP A 112 -1.27 17.75 -13.40
CA ASP A 112 -0.47 18.87 -12.86
C ASP A 112 0.41 18.47 -11.66
N ASN A 113 0.01 17.42 -10.93
CA ASN A 113 0.71 16.90 -9.77
C ASN A 113 1.42 15.56 -10.03
N ILE A 114 1.33 14.98 -11.24
CA ILE A 114 1.92 13.67 -11.56
C ILE A 114 2.70 13.77 -12.87
N LYS A 115 4.01 13.50 -12.80
CA LYS A 115 4.91 13.31 -13.93
C LYS A 115 5.33 11.85 -14.02
N ILE A 116 5.37 11.29 -15.23
CA ILE A 116 5.76 9.90 -15.52
C ILE A 116 7.07 9.89 -16.31
N LEU A 117 7.99 9.02 -15.90
CA LEU A 117 9.26 8.75 -16.54
C LEU A 117 9.37 7.23 -16.79
N GLU A 118 9.14 6.82 -18.03
CA GLU A 118 9.22 5.42 -18.45
C GLU A 118 10.67 4.97 -18.67
N GLN A 119 11.43 4.93 -17.58
CA GLN A 119 12.86 4.57 -17.59
C GLN A 119 13.29 3.91 -16.29
N PHE A 120 14.49 3.31 -16.30
CA PHE A 120 15.11 2.85 -15.08
C PHE A 120 15.50 4.04 -14.18
N PHE A 121 15.31 3.88 -12.88
CA PHE A 121 15.80 4.83 -11.90
C PHE A 121 17.34 4.77 -11.83
N SER A 122 18.01 5.89 -12.10
CA SER A 122 19.46 6.02 -12.11
C SER A 122 19.94 7.21 -11.26
N VAL A 123 21.24 7.30 -11.04
CA VAL A 123 21.87 8.36 -10.22
C VAL A 123 21.78 9.75 -10.88
N ASP A 124 21.57 9.77 -12.20
CA ASP A 124 21.54 11.01 -13.00
C ASP A 124 20.15 11.68 -13.01
N LEU A 125 19.22 11.15 -12.20
CA LEU A 125 17.80 11.53 -12.15
C LEU A 125 17.52 12.49 -10.99
#